data_AF-A0A8T1TK07-F1
#
_entry.id   AF-A0A8T1TK07-F1
#
_cell.length_a   1.000
_cell.length_b   1.000
_cell.length_c   1.000
_cell.angle_alpha   90.00
_cell.angle_beta   90.00
_cell.angle_gamma   90.00
#
_symmetry.space_group_name_H-M   'P 1'
#
loop_
_entity.id
_entity.type
_entity.pdbx_description
1 polymer ?
#
loop_
_entity_poly.entity_id
_entity_poly.type
_entity_poly.pdbx_seq_one_letter_code
_entity_poly.pdbx_strand_id
1 'polypeptide(L)'
;MPVNIPGFEKISKAFTSSKTKELKALLKADDDLGNAFKALDLSIMSIGKNSFIETKMVVKFLSSSNFKVWSEHAAKLNKQDPEGAMLTALTNVFGEKEVVVMILLGKHSWSSSGAAKKLETALFNKWYTIDKYRTADNAFTNVLKADRNTIHKNAREKAIWGDYSTYITNRVMKY
;
A
#
# COMPACT_ATOMS: atom_id res chain seq x y z
N MET A 1 10.80 -17.34 -26.29
CA MET A 1 11.82 -17.28 -25.21
C MET A 1 12.29 -15.83 -25.09
N PRO A 2 12.34 -15.22 -23.90
CA PRO A 2 12.90 -13.88 -23.78
C PRO A 2 14.42 -13.97 -23.91
N VAL A 3 14.99 -13.21 -24.85
CA VAL A 3 16.43 -13.14 -25.08
C VAL A 3 17.04 -12.33 -23.93
N ASN A 4 17.71 -13.00 -22.99
CA ASN A 4 18.47 -12.31 -21.94
C ASN A 4 19.84 -11.93 -22.50
N ILE A 5 20.06 -10.64 -22.79
CA ILE A 5 21.35 -10.13 -23.26
C ILE A 5 22.14 -9.65 -22.03
N PRO A 6 23.25 -10.32 -21.64
CA PRO A 6 23.94 -10.08 -20.37
C PRO A 6 24.46 -8.64 -20.16
N GLY A 7 24.63 -7.85 -21.22
CA GLY A 7 25.03 -6.44 -21.14
C GLY A 7 23.90 -5.47 -20.79
N PHE A 8 22.68 -5.73 -21.26
CA PHE A 8 21.53 -4.84 -21.04
C PHE A 8 21.05 -4.87 -19.59
N GLU A 9 21.08 -6.03 -18.94
CA GLU A 9 20.75 -6.13 -17.52
C GLU A 9 21.68 -5.27 -16.64
N LYS A 10 22.99 -5.25 -16.95
CA LYS A 10 23.98 -4.49 -16.17
C LYS A 10 23.77 -2.98 -16.31
N ILE A 11 23.50 -2.51 -17.53
CA ILE A 11 23.22 -1.10 -17.83
C ILE A 11 21.90 -0.68 -17.16
N SER A 12 20.84 -1.50 -17.27
CA SER A 12 19.54 -1.24 -16.63
C SER A 12 19.64 -1.17 -15.09
N LYS A 13 20.37 -2.10 -14.48
CA LYS A 13 20.64 -2.10 -13.03
C LYS A 13 21.43 -0.86 -12.58
N ALA A 14 22.43 -0.45 -13.36
CA ALA A 14 23.22 0.76 -13.07
C ALA A 14 22.37 2.05 -13.12
N PHE A 15 21.52 2.20 -14.15
CA PHE A 15 20.61 3.34 -14.27
C PHE A 15 19.58 3.38 -13.13
N THR A 16 19.01 2.22 -12.78
CA THR A 16 18.07 2.11 -11.65
C THR A 16 18.73 2.45 -10.31
N SER A 17 20.00 2.06 -10.14
CA SER A 17 20.81 2.39 -8.96
C SER A 17 21.08 3.90 -8.85
N SER A 18 21.45 4.56 -9.96
CA SER A 18 21.67 6.02 -10.00
C SER A 18 20.41 6.78 -9.57
N LYS A 19 19.27 6.46 -10.20
CA LYS A 19 17.99 7.10 -9.86
C LYS A 19 17.60 6.89 -8.40
N THR A 20 17.84 5.69 -7.86
CA THR A 20 17.56 5.41 -6.44
C THR A 20 18.44 6.24 -5.51
N LYS A 21 19.71 6.45 -5.86
CA LYS A 21 20.65 7.27 -5.10
C LYS A 21 20.23 8.75 -5.12
N GLU A 22 19.81 9.26 -6.28
CA GLU A 22 19.27 10.61 -6.44
C GLU A 22 18.03 10.82 -5.57
N LEU A 23 17.05 9.91 -5.62
CA LEU A 23 15.84 9.98 -4.78
C LEU A 23 16.17 9.94 -3.27
N LYS A 24 17.14 9.12 -2.85
CA LYS A 24 17.60 9.08 -1.45
C LYS A 24 18.26 10.37 -1.02
N ALA A 25 18.93 11.09 -1.93
CA ALA A 25 19.58 12.36 -1.63
C ALA A 25 18.56 13.51 -1.41
N LEU A 26 17.31 13.35 -1.86
CA LEU A 26 16.23 14.30 -1.60
C LEU A 26 15.70 14.25 -0.17
N LEU A 27 15.97 13.16 0.56
CA LEU A 27 15.47 12.94 1.92
C LEU A 27 16.52 13.37 2.96
N LYS A 28 16.09 14.12 3.98
CA LYS A 28 16.90 14.31 5.20
C LYS A 28 16.70 13.12 6.13
N ALA A 29 17.68 12.87 7.00
CA ALA A 29 17.68 11.71 7.88
C ALA A 29 16.52 11.73 8.90
N ASP A 30 16.12 12.93 9.33
CA ASP A 30 15.09 13.22 10.32
C ASP A 30 13.77 13.69 9.70
N ASP A 31 13.67 13.74 8.37
CA ASP A 31 12.41 14.11 7.70
C ASP A 31 11.30 13.15 8.12
N ASP A 32 10.20 13.68 8.61
CA ASP A 32 9.01 12.89 8.87
C ASP A 32 8.48 12.26 7.57
N LEU A 33 7.64 11.24 7.74
CA LEU A 33 7.20 10.44 6.61
C LEU A 33 6.29 11.21 5.64
N GLY A 34 5.58 12.26 6.09
CA GLY A 34 4.76 13.11 5.24
C GLY A 34 5.59 14.09 4.40
N ASN A 35 6.64 14.66 4.98
CA ASN A 35 7.58 15.50 4.24
C ASN A 35 8.37 14.67 3.22
N ALA A 36 8.86 13.49 3.61
CA ALA A 36 9.50 12.56 2.69
C ALA A 36 8.56 12.13 1.55
N PHE A 37 7.25 11.99 1.82
CA PHE A 37 6.25 11.66 0.81
C PHE A 37 6.13 12.76 -0.25
N LYS A 38 6.10 14.03 0.18
CA LYS A 38 6.07 15.20 -0.71
C LYS A 38 7.38 15.37 -1.47
N ALA A 39 8.53 15.23 -0.80
CA ALA A 39 9.85 15.37 -1.41
C ALA A 39 10.12 14.35 -2.53
N LEU A 40 9.47 13.18 -2.45
CA LEU A 40 9.53 12.13 -3.46
C LEU A 40 8.38 12.21 -4.48
N ASP A 41 7.66 13.32 -4.54
CA ASP A 41 6.56 13.56 -5.49
C ASP A 41 5.46 12.48 -5.45
N LEU A 42 5.30 11.77 -4.34
CA LEU A 42 4.27 10.72 -4.22
C LEU A 42 2.87 11.33 -4.14
N SER A 43 2.72 12.55 -3.64
CA SER A 43 1.44 13.26 -3.54
C SER A 43 0.87 13.70 -4.89
N ILE A 44 1.72 13.87 -5.90
CA ILE A 44 1.29 14.25 -7.26
C ILE A 44 1.07 13.03 -8.17
N MET A 45 1.45 11.82 -7.72
CA MET A 45 1.17 10.61 -8.47
C MET A 45 -0.31 10.28 -8.41
N SER A 46 -1.00 10.38 -9.54
CA SER A 46 -2.41 9.99 -9.60
C SER A 46 -2.59 8.50 -9.32
N ILE A 47 -3.60 8.17 -8.51
CA ILE A 47 -4.08 6.81 -8.23
C ILE A 47 -5.34 6.46 -9.04
N GLY A 48 -5.87 7.42 -9.79
CA GLY A 48 -7.15 7.26 -10.50
C GLY A 48 -7.46 8.35 -11.52
N LYS A 49 -8.65 8.28 -12.11
CA LYS A 49 -9.23 9.31 -12.99
C LYS A 49 -10.70 9.46 -12.68
N ASN A 50 -11.24 10.67 -12.83
CA ASN A 50 -12.68 10.95 -12.68
C ASN A 50 -13.26 10.35 -11.39
N SER A 51 -12.55 10.53 -10.27
CA SER A 51 -12.92 9.99 -8.94
C SER A 51 -12.91 8.46 -8.83
N PHE A 52 -12.38 7.74 -9.82
CA PHE A 52 -12.23 6.29 -9.79
C PHE A 52 -10.77 5.88 -9.66
N ILE A 53 -10.45 5.06 -8.65
CA ILE A 53 -9.12 4.49 -8.45
C ILE A 53 -8.87 3.42 -9.53
N GLU A 54 -7.81 3.60 -10.31
CA GLU A 54 -7.44 2.71 -11.43
C GLU A 54 -6.34 1.74 -11.02
N THR A 55 -6.54 0.44 -11.27
CA THR A 55 -5.56 -0.62 -10.96
C THR A 55 -4.18 -0.32 -11.54
N LYS A 56 -4.10 0.11 -12.80
CA LYS A 56 -2.82 0.41 -13.47
C LYS A 56 -2.05 1.53 -12.77
N MET A 57 -2.75 2.55 -12.27
CA MET A 57 -2.14 3.67 -11.58
C MET A 57 -1.66 3.27 -10.18
N VAL A 58 -2.47 2.52 -9.45
CA VAL A 58 -2.08 1.96 -8.14
C VAL A 58 -0.87 1.05 -8.25
N VAL A 59 -0.86 0.15 -9.24
CA VAL A 59 0.29 -0.73 -9.50
C VAL A 59 1.54 0.11 -9.78
N LYS A 60 1.43 1.13 -10.65
CA LYS A 60 2.54 2.04 -10.96
C LYS A 60 3.05 2.77 -9.71
N PHE A 61 2.13 3.23 -8.85
CA PHE A 61 2.46 3.90 -7.60
C PHE A 61 3.25 2.97 -6.66
N LEU A 62 2.68 1.81 -6.31
CA LEU A 62 3.24 0.87 -5.34
C LEU A 62 4.54 0.18 -5.84
N SER A 63 4.73 0.08 -7.16
CA SER A 63 5.97 -0.46 -7.74
C SER A 63 6.99 0.62 -8.12
N SER A 64 6.75 1.90 -7.79
CA SER A 64 7.64 2.99 -8.16
C SER A 64 8.92 3.01 -7.32
N SER A 65 10.02 3.52 -7.90
CA SER A 65 11.26 3.79 -7.16
C SER A 65 11.04 4.75 -6.00
N ASN A 66 10.16 5.74 -6.20
CA ASN A 66 9.82 6.76 -5.21
C ASN A 66 9.16 6.11 -3.99
N PHE A 67 8.16 5.26 -4.21
CA PHE A 67 7.49 4.51 -3.14
C PHE A 67 8.47 3.58 -2.41
N LYS A 68 9.35 2.90 -3.15
CA LYS A 68 10.38 2.03 -2.54
C LYS A 68 11.33 2.82 -1.63
N VAL A 69 11.87 3.94 -2.10
CA VAL A 69 12.77 4.79 -1.30
C VAL A 69 12.06 5.34 -0.07
N TRP A 70 10.80 5.77 -0.22
CA TRP A 70 9.96 6.22 0.88
C TRP A 70 9.70 5.11 1.92
N SER A 71 9.45 3.88 1.47
CA SER A 71 9.24 2.71 2.34
C SER A 71 10.51 2.36 3.11
N GLU A 72 11.68 2.44 2.46
CA GLU A 72 12.98 2.28 3.11
C GLU A 72 13.23 3.37 4.16
N HIS A 73 12.75 4.60 3.93
CA HIS A 73 12.81 5.68 4.90
C HIS A 73 11.88 5.43 6.10
N ALA A 74 10.64 4.99 5.86
CA ALA A 74 9.73 4.58 6.94
C ALA A 74 10.35 3.53 7.86
N ALA A 75 11.03 2.53 7.29
CA ALA A 75 11.70 1.47 8.06
C ALA A 75 12.89 1.98 8.89
N LYS A 76 13.50 3.11 8.52
CA LYS A 76 14.54 3.76 9.33
C LYS A 76 13.94 4.54 10.49
N LEU A 77 12.85 5.28 10.24
CA LEU A 77 12.20 6.13 11.23
C LEU A 77 11.44 5.30 12.28
N ASN A 78 10.71 4.28 11.85
CA ASN A 78 9.94 3.40 12.74
C ASN A 78 10.31 1.94 12.47
N LYS A 79 11.34 1.45 13.16
CA LYS A 79 11.82 0.07 13.02
C LYS A 79 10.83 -0.98 13.54
N GLN A 80 9.91 -0.59 14.42
CA GLN A 80 8.97 -1.51 15.05
C GLN A 80 7.74 -1.75 14.17
N ASP A 81 7.20 -0.69 13.57
CA ASP A 81 6.03 -0.77 12.69
C ASP A 81 6.15 0.21 11.49
N PRO A 82 7.04 -0.08 10.53
CA PRO A 82 7.20 0.74 9.33
C PRO A 82 5.89 0.85 8.55
N GLU A 83 5.22 -0.27 8.33
CA GLU A 83 3.99 -0.34 7.54
C GLU A 83 2.81 0.39 8.20
N GLY A 84 2.67 0.36 9.53
CA GLY A 84 1.66 1.17 10.23
C GLY A 84 1.92 2.67 10.12
N ALA A 85 3.18 3.10 10.17
CA ALA A 85 3.55 4.49 9.91
C ALA A 85 3.23 4.89 8.46
N MET A 86 3.53 4.02 7.50
CA MET A 86 3.19 4.22 6.08
C MET A 86 1.67 4.31 5.87
N LEU A 87 0.89 3.44 6.49
CA LEU A 87 -0.58 3.48 6.42
C LEU A 87 -1.13 4.80 6.95
N THR A 88 -0.59 5.30 8.05
CA THR A 88 -0.99 6.59 8.63
C THR A 88 -0.73 7.72 7.65
N ALA A 89 0.47 7.78 7.08
CA ALA A 89 0.82 8.81 6.10
C ALA A 89 -0.02 8.70 4.81
N LEU A 90 -0.24 7.49 4.28
CA LEU A 90 -1.09 7.28 3.10
C LEU A 90 -2.55 7.68 3.37
N THR A 91 -3.08 7.32 4.56
CA THR A 91 -4.46 7.64 4.96
C THR A 91 -4.65 9.15 5.12
N ASN A 92 -3.65 9.87 5.63
CA ASN A 92 -3.68 11.32 5.73
C ASN A 92 -3.74 12.02 4.36
N VAL A 93 -3.22 11.38 3.31
CA VAL A 93 -3.21 11.94 1.95
C VAL A 93 -4.44 11.53 1.15
N PHE A 94 -4.78 10.25 1.14
CA PHE A 94 -5.78 9.69 0.24
C PHE A 94 -7.13 9.42 0.90
N GLY A 95 -7.18 9.33 2.24
CA GLY A 95 -8.32 8.81 2.97
C GLY A 95 -8.25 7.29 3.17
N GLU A 96 -8.80 6.80 4.27
CA GLU A 96 -8.67 5.38 4.66
C GLU A 96 -9.35 4.46 3.64
N LYS A 97 -10.55 4.83 3.18
CA LYS A 97 -11.33 4.05 2.20
C LYS A 97 -10.55 3.85 0.90
N GLU A 98 -9.95 4.92 0.39
CA GLU A 98 -9.16 4.93 -0.83
C GLU A 98 -7.90 4.08 -0.68
N VAL A 99 -7.19 4.19 0.46
CA VAL A 99 -6.01 3.37 0.77
C VAL A 99 -6.35 1.89 0.80
N VAL A 100 -7.47 1.51 1.41
CA VAL A 100 -7.93 0.11 1.44
C VAL A 100 -8.18 -0.43 0.03
N VAL A 101 -8.79 0.39 -0.83
CA VAL A 101 -9.00 0.03 -2.25
C VAL A 101 -7.67 -0.05 -3.01
N MET A 102 -6.73 0.87 -2.77
CA MET A 102 -5.38 0.80 -3.37
C MET A 102 -4.67 -0.50 -2.98
N ILE A 103 -4.74 -0.89 -1.71
CA ILE A 103 -4.15 -2.13 -1.23
C ILE A 103 -4.75 -3.32 -1.98
N LEU A 104 -6.08 -3.42 -2.06
CA LEU A 104 -6.76 -4.47 -2.83
C LEU A 104 -6.23 -4.57 -4.26
N LEU A 105 -6.23 -3.44 -4.99
CA LEU A 105 -5.83 -3.41 -6.40
C LEU A 105 -4.34 -3.72 -6.60
N GLY A 106 -3.49 -3.33 -5.65
CA GLY A 106 -2.05 -3.59 -5.68
C GLY A 106 -1.66 -5.05 -5.51
N LYS A 107 -2.50 -5.88 -4.90
CA LYS A 107 -2.19 -7.29 -4.62
C LYS A 107 -2.13 -8.18 -5.85
N HIS A 108 -2.82 -7.81 -6.92
CA HIS A 108 -3.02 -8.68 -8.09
C HIS A 108 -1.92 -8.55 -9.17
N SER A 109 -0.97 -7.62 -9.02
CA SER A 109 0.18 -7.50 -9.92
C SER A 109 1.45 -7.96 -9.23
N TRP A 110 2.27 -8.75 -9.92
CA TRP A 110 3.55 -9.24 -9.40
C TRP A 110 4.44 -8.12 -8.87
N SER A 111 4.54 -6.99 -9.60
CA SER A 111 5.42 -5.87 -9.27
C SER A 111 5.02 -5.05 -8.02
N SER A 112 3.74 -5.07 -7.64
CA SER A 112 3.21 -4.31 -6.49
C SER A 112 2.74 -5.19 -5.34
N SER A 113 2.54 -6.49 -5.59
CA SER A 113 1.95 -7.43 -4.63
C SER A 113 2.71 -7.50 -3.30
N GLY A 114 4.04 -7.41 -3.33
CA GLY A 114 4.87 -7.45 -2.12
C GLY A 114 4.60 -6.26 -1.20
N ALA A 115 4.54 -5.05 -1.74
CA ALA A 115 4.20 -3.84 -0.98
C ALA A 115 2.75 -3.89 -0.49
N ALA A 116 1.82 -4.25 -1.37
CA ALA A 116 0.40 -4.29 -1.05
C ALA A 116 0.08 -5.29 0.08
N LYS A 117 0.65 -6.50 0.07
CA LYS A 117 0.40 -7.52 1.11
C LYS A 117 0.95 -7.11 2.48
N LYS A 118 2.08 -6.41 2.52
CA LYS A 118 2.65 -5.87 3.76
C LYS A 118 1.74 -4.80 4.37
N LEU A 119 1.29 -3.84 3.54
CA LEU A 119 0.32 -2.83 3.95
C LEU A 119 -1.02 -3.45 4.37
N GLU A 120 -1.50 -4.47 3.67
CA GLU A 120 -2.71 -5.21 4.05
C GLU A 120 -2.58 -5.84 5.44
N THR A 121 -1.46 -6.52 5.69
CA THR A 121 -1.21 -7.18 6.99
C THR A 121 -1.22 -6.15 8.12
N ALA A 122 -0.56 -5.01 7.92
CA ALA A 122 -0.55 -3.92 8.88
C ALA A 122 -1.95 -3.31 9.07
N LEU A 123 -2.71 -3.11 7.99
CA LEU A 123 -4.07 -2.57 8.01
C LEU A 123 -5.00 -3.48 8.80
N PHE A 124 -5.00 -4.79 8.50
CA PHE A 124 -5.84 -5.75 9.19
C PHE A 124 -5.43 -5.93 10.66
N ASN A 125 -4.12 -5.84 10.95
CA ASN A 125 -3.65 -5.82 12.32
C ASN A 125 -4.16 -4.59 13.06
N LYS A 126 -4.04 -3.38 12.48
CA LYS A 126 -4.59 -2.13 13.06
C LYS A 126 -6.10 -2.25 13.30
N TRP A 127 -6.87 -2.64 12.29
CA TRP A 127 -8.32 -2.82 12.40
C TRP A 127 -8.68 -3.76 13.55
N TYR A 128 -7.94 -4.86 13.69
CA TYR A 128 -8.17 -5.79 14.78
C TYR A 128 -7.67 -5.23 16.12
N THR A 129 -6.38 -5.01 16.30
CA THR A 129 -5.81 -4.72 17.62
C THR A 129 -6.15 -3.33 18.13
N ILE A 130 -6.18 -2.32 17.25
CA ILE A 130 -6.35 -0.91 17.60
C ILE A 130 -7.81 -0.51 17.47
N ASP A 131 -8.41 -0.61 16.27
CA ASP A 131 -9.77 -0.10 16.01
C ASP A 131 -10.88 -1.03 16.54
N LYS A 132 -10.50 -2.22 17.01
CA LYS A 132 -11.39 -3.23 17.60
C LYS A 132 -12.48 -3.72 16.64
N TYR A 133 -12.23 -3.73 15.33
CA TYR A 133 -13.11 -4.32 14.32
C TYR A 133 -13.04 -5.85 14.39
N ARG A 134 -13.68 -6.43 15.41
CA ARG A 134 -13.66 -7.88 15.69
C ARG A 134 -14.40 -8.72 14.63
N THR A 135 -15.17 -8.08 13.75
CA THR A 135 -15.82 -8.72 12.60
C THR A 135 -15.52 -7.94 11.32
N ALA A 136 -15.63 -8.60 10.17
CA ALA A 136 -15.49 -7.90 8.90
C ALA A 136 -16.60 -6.87 8.66
N ASP A 137 -17.79 -7.09 9.22
CA ASP A 137 -18.92 -6.14 9.16
C ASP A 137 -18.57 -4.82 9.86
N ASN A 138 -17.80 -4.85 10.97
CA ASN A 138 -17.33 -3.63 11.63
C ASN A 138 -16.46 -2.78 10.69
N ALA A 139 -15.47 -3.37 10.02
CA ALA A 139 -14.61 -2.64 9.08
C ALA A 139 -15.40 -2.14 7.87
N PHE A 140 -16.35 -2.95 7.39
CA PHE A 140 -17.23 -2.63 6.28
C PHE A 140 -18.05 -1.35 6.51
N THR A 141 -18.68 -1.26 7.68
CA THR A 141 -19.50 -0.11 8.06
C THR A 141 -18.64 1.10 8.39
N ASN A 142 -17.57 0.93 9.17
CA ASN A 142 -16.80 2.05 9.70
C ASN A 142 -15.87 2.69 8.67
N VAL A 143 -15.25 1.89 7.80
CA VAL A 143 -14.25 2.36 6.83
C VAL A 143 -14.84 2.49 5.43
N LEU A 144 -15.49 1.44 4.94
CA LEU A 144 -15.99 1.42 3.55
C LEU A 144 -17.31 2.17 3.38
N LYS A 145 -17.98 2.51 4.49
CA LYS A 145 -19.31 3.15 4.53
C LYS A 145 -20.33 2.35 3.71
N ALA A 146 -20.23 1.02 3.80
CA ALA A 146 -21.05 0.09 3.04
C ALA A 146 -21.79 -0.87 3.99
N ASP A 147 -22.92 -1.40 3.52
CA ASP A 147 -23.76 -2.33 4.27
C ASP A 147 -23.67 -3.74 3.68
N ARG A 148 -23.65 -4.76 4.56
CA ARG A 148 -23.55 -6.17 4.17
C ARG A 148 -24.65 -6.60 3.21
N ASN A 149 -25.87 -6.07 3.33
CA ASN A 149 -26.98 -6.40 2.43
C ASN A 149 -26.74 -5.91 1.00
N THR A 150 -25.91 -4.90 0.82
CA THR A 150 -25.58 -4.30 -0.49
C THR A 150 -24.21 -4.72 -1.01
N ILE A 151 -23.47 -5.56 -0.27
CA ILE A 151 -22.09 -5.95 -0.61
C ILE A 151 -21.97 -6.59 -1.99
N HIS A 152 -23.00 -7.30 -2.44
CA HIS A 152 -23.05 -7.94 -3.74
C HIS A 152 -23.00 -6.94 -4.91
N LYS A 153 -23.37 -5.67 -4.66
CA LYS A 153 -23.31 -4.58 -5.65
C LYS A 153 -21.93 -3.93 -5.74
N ASN A 154 -21.05 -4.19 -4.75
CA ASN A 154 -19.78 -3.51 -4.55
C ASN A 154 -18.64 -4.54 -4.57
N ALA A 155 -18.15 -4.89 -5.77
CA ALA A 155 -17.22 -6.00 -5.94
C ALA A 155 -15.88 -5.81 -5.20
N ARG A 156 -15.36 -4.57 -5.11
CA ARG A 156 -14.09 -4.27 -4.41
C ARG A 156 -14.25 -4.42 -2.92
N GLU A 157 -15.30 -3.80 -2.39
CA GLU A 157 -15.67 -3.84 -0.99
C GLU A 157 -15.93 -5.30 -0.57
N LYS A 158 -16.66 -6.08 -1.40
CA LYS A 158 -16.86 -7.52 -1.18
C LYS A 158 -15.55 -8.29 -1.05
N ALA A 159 -14.57 -8.00 -1.90
CA ALA A 159 -13.27 -8.66 -1.83
C ALA A 159 -12.53 -8.29 -0.53
N ILE A 160 -12.50 -7.00 -0.17
CA ILE A 160 -11.88 -6.52 1.08
C ILE A 160 -12.52 -7.18 2.31
N TRP A 161 -13.86 -7.25 2.34
CA TRP A 161 -14.60 -7.92 3.41
C TRP A 161 -14.22 -9.40 3.53
N GLY A 162 -14.10 -10.09 2.38
CA GLY A 162 -13.67 -11.49 2.34
C GLY A 162 -12.25 -11.67 2.88
N ASP A 163 -11.31 -10.85 2.41
CA ASP A 163 -9.91 -10.89 2.84
C ASP A 163 -9.78 -10.66 4.35
N TYR A 164 -10.50 -9.68 4.89
CA TYR A 164 -10.48 -9.40 6.32
C TYR A 164 -11.20 -10.47 7.16
N SER A 165 -12.28 -11.05 6.64
CA SER A 165 -12.95 -12.19 7.28
C SER A 165 -12.00 -13.37 7.42
N THR A 166 -11.28 -13.72 6.34
CA THR A 166 -10.26 -14.76 6.34
C THR A 166 -9.13 -14.45 7.33
N TYR A 167 -8.68 -13.19 7.40
CA TYR A 167 -7.69 -12.76 8.39
C TYR A 167 -8.17 -13.00 9.83
N ILE A 168 -9.40 -12.61 10.17
CA ILE A 168 -9.96 -12.80 11.51
C ILE A 168 -10.07 -14.30 11.83
N THR A 169 -10.64 -15.10 10.92
CA THR A 169 -10.76 -16.55 11.12
C THR A 169 -9.39 -17.19 11.37
N ASN A 170 -8.40 -16.88 10.54
CA ASN A 170 -7.04 -17.41 10.70
C ASN A 170 -6.37 -16.95 12.00
N ARG A 171 -6.69 -15.75 12.48
CA ARG A 171 -6.16 -15.23 13.75
C ARG A 171 -6.80 -15.92 14.95
N VAL A 172 -8.11 -16.17 14.91
CA VAL A 172 -8.85 -16.86 15.99
C VAL A 172 -8.48 -18.35 16.05
N MET A 173 -8.40 -19.03 14.91
CA MET A 173 -8.08 -20.47 14.85
C MET A 173 -6.64 -20.84 15.23
N LYS A 174 -5.74 -19.84 15.33
CA LYS A 174 -4.34 -20.03 15.75
C LYS A 174 -4.15 -19.94 17.27
N TYR A 175 -5.22 -19.70 18.02
CA TYR A 175 -5.29 -19.79 19.48
C TYR A 175 -6.28 -20.89 19.88
#